data_AF-X1M7Q9-F1
#
_entry.id   AF-X1M7Q9-F1
#
_cell.length_a   1.000
_cell.length_b   1.000
_cell.length_c   1.000
_cell.angle_alpha   90.00
_cell.angle_beta   90.00
_cell.angle_gamma   90.00
#
_symmetry.space_group_name_H-M   'P 1'
#
loop_
_entity.id
_entity.type
_entity.pdbx_description
1 polymer ?
#
loop_
_entity_poly.entity_id
_entity_poly.type
_entity_poly.pdbx_seq_one_letter_code
_entity_poly.pdbx_strand_id
1 'polypeptide(L)'
;MEFHADIGPQYEGEVIRKEDLYMEFGGPKVTHKFELATLKRPEEIENEKVELIGPDISELEPYDEVKGGGSYPIAVLVDIAGEELDKDAESIIERKIHMYTNYTEGWYHMNQRDAMWMRVNKDCAKKGFNSLKELGEIYNFLFTSEMAIIEKIQTTIITDEEKIAKLLPQALEIYKARDNRALTLRDEDVDTFYGCVLCQSFAPTHISIIAPDRIANCGAINWFDGRAAAKIDPEGPIFAIPKGKLIDPIKGEYEGVNKVEYEKSLATYDRVYLYSAFEHPHTSCG
;
A
#
# COMPACT_ATOMS: atom_id res chain seq x y z
N MET A 1 7.10 -12.82 19.55
CA MET A 1 6.31 -13.81 18.78
C MET A 1 7.27 -14.57 17.90
N GLU A 2 7.02 -15.85 17.68
CA GLU A 2 7.76 -16.67 16.72
C GLU A 2 6.78 -16.90 15.55
N PHE A 3 7.14 -16.43 14.36
CA PHE A 3 6.33 -16.54 13.14
C PHE A 3 6.89 -17.66 12.25
N HIS A 4 6.05 -18.28 11.44
CA HIS A 4 6.44 -19.37 10.52
C HIS A 4 7.13 -18.85 9.25
N ALA A 5 7.01 -17.57 8.95
CA ALA A 5 7.69 -16.89 7.86
C ALA A 5 8.75 -15.92 8.42
N ASP A 6 9.86 -15.82 7.70
CA ASP A 6 10.81 -14.74 7.94
C ASP A 6 10.17 -13.40 7.53
N ILE A 7 10.56 -12.33 8.22
CA ILE A 7 10.00 -10.98 8.00
C ILE A 7 11.13 -10.00 7.75
N GLY A 8 11.04 -9.25 6.66
CA GLY A 8 11.99 -8.18 6.36
C GLY A 8 11.89 -7.63 4.93
N PRO A 9 12.49 -6.46 4.68
CA PRO A 9 12.43 -5.77 3.38
C PRO A 9 13.07 -6.57 2.24
N GLN A 10 13.95 -7.53 2.53
CA GLN A 10 14.57 -8.39 1.51
C GLN A 10 13.56 -9.25 0.73
N TYR A 11 12.38 -9.50 1.29
CA TYR A 11 11.32 -10.31 0.66
C TYR A 11 10.38 -9.49 -0.22
N GLU A 12 10.45 -8.15 -0.19
CA GLU A 12 9.45 -7.28 -0.84
C GLU A 12 9.29 -7.53 -2.35
N GLY A 13 10.38 -7.89 -3.02
CA GLY A 13 10.42 -8.15 -4.45
C GLY A 13 10.04 -9.56 -4.88
N GLU A 14 9.63 -10.44 -3.94
CA GLU A 14 9.21 -11.80 -4.28
C GLU A 14 7.97 -11.79 -5.19
N VAL A 15 7.92 -12.71 -6.16
CA VAL A 15 6.78 -12.84 -7.08
C VAL A 15 6.29 -14.28 -7.06
N ILE A 16 5.02 -14.48 -6.72
CA ILE A 16 4.40 -15.81 -6.68
C ILE A 16 3.69 -16.07 -8.00
N ARG A 17 4.27 -16.99 -8.79
CA ARG A 17 3.69 -17.47 -10.04
C ARG A 17 2.74 -18.66 -9.79
N LYS A 18 2.00 -19.09 -10.80
CA LYS A 18 0.95 -20.12 -10.65
C LYS A 18 1.52 -21.47 -10.21
N GLU A 19 2.71 -21.81 -10.67
CA GLU A 19 3.45 -23.03 -10.33
C GLU A 19 3.73 -23.14 -8.83
N ASP A 20 3.93 -22.01 -8.15
CA ASP A 20 4.26 -21.93 -6.72
C ASP A 20 3.06 -21.48 -5.87
N LEU A 21 1.92 -21.21 -6.49
CA LEU A 21 0.72 -20.69 -5.82
C LEU A 21 0.08 -21.76 -4.92
N TYR A 22 -0.05 -21.44 -3.63
CA TYR A 22 -0.86 -22.22 -2.69
C TYR A 22 -2.32 -21.78 -2.73
N MET A 23 -2.57 -20.48 -2.59
CA MET A 23 -3.90 -19.86 -2.75
C MET A 23 -3.76 -18.36 -2.98
N GLU A 24 -4.83 -17.71 -3.42
CA GLU A 24 -4.90 -16.27 -3.64
C GLU A 24 -6.14 -15.67 -3.00
N PHE A 25 -6.02 -14.42 -2.53
CA PHE A 25 -7.11 -13.64 -1.98
C PHE A 25 -7.29 -12.37 -2.79
N GLY A 26 -8.53 -12.03 -3.12
CA GLY A 26 -8.81 -10.90 -3.99
C GLY A 26 -8.40 -11.13 -5.46
N GLY A 27 -7.84 -10.12 -6.10
CA GLY A 27 -7.49 -10.17 -7.52
C GLY A 27 -8.69 -10.17 -8.48
N PRO A 28 -8.48 -10.42 -9.78
CA PRO A 28 -9.48 -10.19 -10.82
C PRO A 28 -10.66 -11.18 -10.81
N LYS A 29 -10.52 -12.32 -10.13
CA LYS A 29 -11.58 -13.34 -10.04
C LYS A 29 -12.56 -13.09 -8.88
N VAL A 30 -12.21 -12.19 -7.98
CA VAL A 30 -12.92 -11.98 -6.72
C VAL A 30 -13.48 -10.55 -6.70
N THR A 31 -14.81 -10.46 -6.63
CA THR A 31 -15.51 -9.18 -6.62
C THR A 31 -15.41 -8.51 -5.25
N HIS A 32 -15.62 -9.27 -4.17
CA HIS A 32 -15.68 -8.77 -2.81
C HIS A 32 -14.28 -8.80 -2.17
N LYS A 33 -13.58 -7.68 -2.27
CA LYS A 33 -12.27 -7.49 -1.66
C LYS A 33 -12.01 -6.02 -1.36
N PHE A 34 -11.30 -5.72 -0.28
CA PHE A 34 -10.75 -4.40 -0.03
C PHE A 34 -9.75 -4.39 1.13
N GLU A 35 -8.97 -3.32 1.26
CA GLU A 35 -8.14 -3.05 2.43
C GLU A 35 -8.36 -1.61 2.91
N LEU A 36 -8.52 -1.41 4.21
CA LEU A 36 -8.88 -0.10 4.76
C LEU A 36 -8.21 0.10 6.11
N ALA A 37 -7.52 1.23 6.25
CA ALA A 37 -7.09 1.72 7.54
C ALA A 37 -8.04 2.82 8.05
N THR A 38 -8.32 2.81 9.35
CA THR A 38 -9.21 3.78 9.99
C THR A 38 -8.62 4.30 11.30
N LEU A 39 -8.60 5.62 11.47
CA LEU A 39 -8.27 6.22 12.76
C LEU A 39 -9.48 6.11 13.69
N LYS A 40 -9.28 5.49 14.85
CA LYS A 40 -10.29 5.29 15.90
C LYS A 40 -9.92 6.06 17.16
N ARG A 41 -10.89 6.23 18.06
CA ARG A 41 -10.58 6.65 19.42
C ARG A 41 -9.97 5.48 20.21
N PRO A 42 -9.05 5.73 21.16
CA PRO A 42 -8.40 4.67 21.91
C PRO A 42 -9.34 3.72 22.66
N GLU A 43 -10.54 4.18 23.04
CA GLU A 43 -11.58 3.37 23.69
C GLU A 43 -12.37 2.46 22.75
N GLU A 44 -12.28 2.67 21.44
CA GLU A 44 -12.98 1.87 20.42
C GLU A 44 -12.17 0.65 19.96
N ILE A 45 -10.89 0.57 20.35
CA ILE A 45 -9.98 -0.50 19.91
C ILE A 45 -9.30 -1.21 21.09
N GLU A 46 -9.18 -2.53 20.93
CA GLU A 46 -8.45 -3.40 21.84
C GLU A 46 -7.02 -3.58 21.31
N ASN A 47 -6.02 -3.11 22.05
CA ASN A 47 -4.64 -3.07 21.55
C ASN A 47 -4.10 -4.47 21.20
N GLU A 48 -3.40 -4.55 20.07
CA GLU A 48 -2.79 -5.74 19.49
C GLU A 48 -3.76 -6.89 19.18
N LYS A 49 -5.07 -6.63 19.22
CA LYS A 49 -6.07 -7.63 18.88
C LYS A 49 -6.00 -7.99 17.39
N VAL A 50 -6.14 -9.28 17.12
CA VAL A 50 -6.36 -9.82 15.79
C VAL A 50 -7.66 -10.61 15.77
N GLU A 51 -8.55 -10.25 14.86
CA GLU A 51 -9.82 -10.95 14.63
C GLU A 51 -9.87 -11.52 13.20
N LEU A 52 -10.31 -12.77 13.07
CA LEU A 52 -10.58 -13.40 11.78
C LEU A 52 -12.07 -13.74 11.71
N ILE A 53 -12.73 -13.32 10.63
CA ILE A 53 -14.18 -13.51 10.43
C ILE A 53 -14.43 -14.21 9.09
N GLY A 54 -14.76 -15.49 9.17
CA GLY A 54 -14.89 -16.38 8.01
C GLY A 54 -13.87 -17.52 8.08
N PRO A 55 -13.78 -18.34 7.02
CA PRO A 55 -12.87 -19.47 6.95
C PRO A 55 -11.40 -19.04 6.97
N ASP A 56 -10.57 -19.74 7.74
CA ASP A 56 -9.13 -19.54 7.74
C ASP A 56 -8.41 -20.31 6.61
N ILE A 57 -7.13 -20.05 6.35
CA ILE A 57 -6.32 -20.76 5.36
C ILE A 57 -6.41 -22.28 5.54
N SER A 58 -6.40 -22.78 6.78
CA SER A 58 -6.53 -24.21 7.09
C SER A 58 -7.88 -24.84 6.70
N GLU A 59 -8.91 -24.02 6.48
CA GLU A 59 -10.28 -24.45 6.14
C GLU A 59 -10.60 -24.26 4.65
N LEU A 60 -9.68 -23.66 3.89
CA LEU A 60 -9.85 -23.33 2.49
C LEU A 60 -9.14 -24.37 1.60
N GLU A 61 -9.74 -24.65 0.44
CA GLU A 61 -9.14 -25.55 -0.54
C GLU A 61 -7.98 -24.84 -1.27
N PRO A 62 -6.78 -25.43 -1.31
CA PRO A 62 -5.66 -24.87 -2.07
C PRO A 62 -5.94 -24.80 -3.58
N TYR A 63 -5.17 -23.97 -4.27
CA TYR A 63 -5.15 -23.90 -5.73
C TYR A 63 -4.76 -25.26 -6.35
N ASP A 64 -5.60 -25.73 -7.28
CA ASP A 64 -5.35 -26.90 -8.10
C ASP A 64 -5.11 -26.45 -9.55
N GLU A 65 -4.01 -26.88 -10.15
CA GLU A 65 -3.61 -26.45 -11.51
C GLU A 65 -4.57 -26.95 -12.61
N VAL A 66 -5.21 -28.10 -12.40
CA VAL A 66 -6.10 -28.74 -13.38
C VAL A 66 -7.55 -28.27 -13.18
N LYS A 67 -8.01 -28.22 -11.93
CA LYS A 67 -9.40 -27.86 -11.58
C LYS A 67 -9.60 -26.35 -11.44
N GLY A 68 -8.52 -25.59 -11.23
CA GLY A 68 -8.60 -24.21 -10.79
C GLY A 68 -9.08 -24.10 -9.33
N GLY A 69 -9.67 -22.95 -8.99
CA GLY A 69 -10.07 -22.63 -7.62
C GLY A 69 -8.98 -21.91 -6.84
N GLY A 70 -9.04 -21.99 -5.50
CA GLY A 70 -8.05 -21.37 -4.60
C GLY A 70 -8.05 -19.84 -4.59
N SER A 71 -9.13 -19.19 -5.04
CA SER A 71 -9.28 -17.73 -5.06
C SER A 71 -10.41 -17.32 -4.12
N TYR A 72 -10.10 -16.53 -3.09
CA TYR A 72 -11.04 -16.24 -1.99
C TYR A 72 -11.26 -14.73 -1.77
N PRO A 73 -12.45 -14.33 -1.28
CA PRO A 73 -12.70 -12.95 -0.85
C PRO A 73 -11.88 -12.62 0.40
N ILE A 74 -11.46 -11.36 0.50
CA ILE A 74 -10.74 -10.87 1.66
C ILE A 74 -11.02 -9.39 1.92
N ALA A 75 -11.22 -9.02 3.18
CA ALA A 75 -11.05 -7.65 3.63
C ALA A 75 -9.99 -7.58 4.72
N VAL A 76 -9.09 -6.61 4.61
CA VAL A 76 -8.08 -6.31 5.63
C VAL A 76 -8.41 -4.96 6.24
N LEU A 77 -8.79 -4.95 7.51
CA LEU A 77 -9.11 -3.74 8.26
C LEU A 77 -8.03 -3.51 9.32
N VAL A 78 -7.41 -2.33 9.29
CA VAL A 78 -6.40 -1.92 10.28
C VAL A 78 -6.92 -0.68 11.00
N ASP A 79 -7.38 -0.88 12.23
CA ASP A 79 -7.82 0.20 13.09
C ASP A 79 -6.65 0.66 13.98
N ILE A 80 -6.38 1.96 13.99
CA ILE A 80 -5.27 2.56 14.75
C ILE A 80 -5.78 3.65 15.68
N ALA A 81 -5.06 3.91 16.77
CA ALA A 81 -5.21 5.12 17.57
C ALA A 81 -3.85 5.60 18.10
N GLY A 82 -3.74 6.92 18.28
CA GLY A 82 -2.57 7.60 18.84
C GLY A 82 -2.82 9.10 18.86
N GLU A 83 -2.28 9.81 19.86
CA GLU A 83 -2.55 11.24 20.05
C GLU A 83 -2.02 12.12 18.91
N GLU A 84 -0.93 11.69 18.27
CA GLU A 84 -0.30 12.41 17.16
C GLU A 84 -0.89 12.09 15.78
N LEU A 85 -1.82 11.13 15.71
CA LEU A 85 -2.44 10.69 14.46
C LEU A 85 -3.64 11.58 14.11
N ASP A 86 -3.72 11.95 12.82
CA ASP A 86 -4.88 12.59 12.23
C ASP A 86 -5.42 11.76 11.05
N LYS A 87 -6.56 12.15 10.49
CA LYS A 87 -7.19 11.42 9.39
C LYS A 87 -6.34 11.32 8.11
N ASP A 88 -5.35 12.19 7.93
CA ASP A 88 -4.46 12.12 6.76
C ASP A 88 -3.48 10.93 6.90
N ALA A 89 -3.32 10.34 8.10
CA ALA A 89 -2.52 9.15 8.29
C ALA A 89 -3.17 7.87 7.73
N GLU A 90 -4.50 7.83 7.59
CA GLU A 90 -5.23 6.61 7.22
C GLU A 90 -4.75 6.04 5.87
N SER A 91 -4.60 6.86 4.84
CA SER A 91 -4.13 6.41 3.51
C SER A 91 -2.68 5.92 3.54
N ILE A 92 -1.84 6.45 4.42
CA ILE A 92 -0.44 6.03 4.58
C ILE A 92 -0.36 4.66 5.25
N ILE A 93 -1.16 4.46 6.28
CA ILE A 93 -1.28 3.18 6.97
C ILE A 93 -1.85 2.12 6.03
N GLU A 94 -2.89 2.47 5.26
CA GLU A 94 -3.45 1.61 4.23
C GLU A 94 -2.39 1.19 3.20
N ARG A 95 -1.55 2.12 2.73
CA ARG A 95 -0.47 1.78 1.78
C ARG A 95 0.59 0.86 2.38
N LYS A 96 0.85 0.92 3.68
CA LYS A 96 1.81 0.05 4.36
C LYS A 96 1.33 -1.40 4.46
N ILE A 97 0.03 -1.69 4.33
CA ILE A 97 -0.49 -3.07 4.21
C ILE A 97 0.20 -3.78 3.03
N HIS A 98 0.38 -3.08 1.91
CA HIS A 98 1.11 -3.62 0.76
C HIS A 98 2.56 -3.94 1.08
N MET A 99 3.27 -3.03 1.72
CA MET A 99 4.67 -3.26 2.09
C MET A 99 4.80 -4.42 3.08
N TYR A 100 4.03 -4.39 4.17
CA TYR A 100 4.14 -5.36 5.25
C TYR A 100 3.70 -6.76 4.85
N THR A 101 2.76 -6.88 3.90
CA THR A 101 2.46 -8.18 3.30
C THR A 101 3.68 -8.70 2.52
N ASN A 102 4.28 -7.86 1.67
CA ASN A 102 5.44 -8.27 0.86
C ASN A 102 6.72 -8.43 1.69
N TYR A 103 6.79 -7.89 2.92
CA TYR A 103 7.90 -8.15 3.84
C TYR A 103 7.81 -9.55 4.47
N THR A 104 6.68 -10.23 4.35
CA THR A 104 6.48 -11.58 4.87
C THR A 104 6.89 -12.59 3.80
N GLU A 105 7.91 -13.39 4.08
CA GLU A 105 8.43 -14.38 3.12
C GLU A 105 7.33 -15.32 2.61
N GLY A 106 7.27 -15.49 1.30
CA GLY A 106 6.27 -16.35 0.65
C GLY A 106 4.86 -15.78 0.63
N TRP A 107 4.69 -14.51 0.99
CA TRP A 107 3.50 -13.71 0.69
C TRP A 107 3.78 -12.72 -0.43
N TYR A 108 2.74 -12.38 -1.17
CA TYR A 108 2.80 -11.39 -2.23
C TYR A 108 1.54 -10.54 -2.20
N HIS A 109 1.67 -9.22 -2.30
CA HIS A 109 0.56 -8.29 -2.40
C HIS A 109 0.75 -7.30 -3.56
N MET A 110 -0.32 -7.03 -4.29
CA MET A 110 -0.36 -6.09 -5.40
C MET A 110 -1.61 -5.21 -5.36
N ASN A 111 -1.53 -4.05 -6.02
CA ASN A 111 -2.55 -3.00 -6.07
C ASN A 111 -2.80 -2.36 -4.70
N GLN A 112 -4.03 -1.90 -4.47
CA GLN A 112 -4.48 -1.27 -3.23
C GLN A 112 -6.02 -1.29 -3.13
N ARG A 113 -6.56 -0.85 -2.00
CA ARG A 113 -8.01 -0.59 -1.81
C ARG A 113 -8.84 -1.80 -2.25
N ASP A 114 -9.91 -1.59 -3.01
CA ASP A 114 -10.81 -2.63 -3.55
C ASP A 114 -10.26 -3.37 -4.79
N ALA A 115 -9.08 -2.98 -5.27
CA ALA A 115 -8.36 -3.65 -6.36
C ALA A 115 -7.25 -4.60 -5.87
N MET A 116 -7.08 -4.73 -4.55
CA MET A 116 -6.02 -5.50 -3.91
C MET A 116 -5.96 -6.97 -4.34
N TRP A 117 -4.77 -7.57 -4.28
CA TRP A 117 -4.56 -8.97 -4.60
C TRP A 117 -3.42 -9.55 -3.76
N MET A 118 -3.70 -10.60 -3.02
CA MET A 118 -2.71 -11.36 -2.24
C MET A 118 -2.51 -12.77 -2.79
N ARG A 119 -1.29 -13.27 -2.68
CA ARG A 119 -0.95 -14.67 -2.97
C ARG A 119 -0.09 -15.24 -1.85
N VAL A 120 -0.24 -16.55 -1.63
CA VAL A 120 0.55 -17.34 -0.68
C VAL A 120 1.31 -18.41 -1.43
N ASN A 121 2.58 -18.58 -1.10
CA ASN A 121 3.47 -19.56 -1.71
C ASN A 121 3.28 -20.94 -1.05
N LYS A 122 3.39 -22.02 -1.83
CA LYS A 122 3.36 -23.41 -1.34
C LYS A 122 4.40 -23.68 -0.25
N ASP A 123 5.57 -23.06 -0.31
CA ASP A 123 6.63 -23.24 0.67
C ASP A 123 6.29 -22.56 2.00
N CYS A 124 5.62 -21.41 1.98
CA CYS A 124 5.11 -20.75 3.18
C CYS A 124 4.09 -21.66 3.91
N ALA A 125 3.16 -22.26 3.17
CA ALA A 125 2.22 -23.24 3.73
C ALA A 125 2.91 -24.49 4.30
N LYS A 126 3.98 -24.99 3.65
CA LYS A 126 4.79 -26.12 4.18
C LYS A 126 5.49 -25.80 5.49
N LYS A 127 5.87 -24.53 5.73
CA LYS A 127 6.46 -24.07 6.99
C LYS A 127 5.46 -24.02 8.14
N GLY A 128 4.17 -24.17 7.86
CA GLY A 128 3.11 -24.14 8.86
C GLY A 128 2.30 -22.85 8.89
N PHE A 129 2.58 -21.89 8.00
CA PHE A 129 1.77 -20.68 7.85
C PHE A 129 0.39 -21.05 7.28
N ASN A 130 -0.56 -21.34 8.17
CA ASN A 130 -1.89 -21.85 7.83
C ASN A 130 -3.02 -21.02 8.46
N SER A 131 -2.71 -19.82 8.95
CA SER A 131 -3.69 -18.91 9.53
C SER A 131 -3.48 -17.45 9.08
N LEU A 132 -4.56 -16.80 8.66
CA LEU A 132 -4.61 -15.35 8.43
C LEU A 132 -4.46 -14.55 9.72
N LYS A 133 -4.73 -15.15 10.89
CA LYS A 133 -4.46 -14.48 12.17
C LYS A 133 -2.97 -14.18 12.34
N GLU A 134 -2.11 -15.10 11.93
CA GLU A 134 -0.66 -14.88 11.95
C GLU A 134 -0.28 -13.68 11.08
N LEU A 135 -0.87 -13.54 9.88
CA LEU A 135 -0.67 -12.35 9.04
C LEU A 135 -1.13 -11.06 9.73
N GLY A 136 -2.26 -11.09 10.44
CA GLY A 136 -2.73 -9.95 11.23
C GLY A 136 -1.82 -9.61 12.42
N GLU A 137 -1.22 -10.61 13.06
CA GLU A 137 -0.23 -10.42 14.14
C GLU A 137 1.05 -9.79 13.58
N ILE A 138 1.48 -10.23 12.39
CA ILE A 138 2.61 -9.64 11.66
C ILE A 138 2.34 -8.17 11.32
N TYR A 139 1.13 -7.83 10.85
CA TYR A 139 0.77 -6.43 10.64
C TYR A 139 0.87 -5.63 11.92
N ASN A 140 0.23 -6.08 13.00
CA ASN A 140 0.28 -5.39 14.29
C ASN A 140 1.74 -5.13 14.71
N PHE A 141 2.57 -6.17 14.66
CA PHE A 141 4.00 -6.10 14.98
C PHE A 141 4.76 -5.08 14.10
N LEU A 142 4.62 -5.17 12.78
CA LEU A 142 5.34 -4.30 11.83
C LEU A 142 4.91 -2.84 11.95
N PHE A 143 3.61 -2.57 12.05
CA PHE A 143 3.08 -1.21 12.24
C PHE A 143 3.62 -0.59 13.52
N THR A 144 3.52 -1.27 14.67
CA THR A 144 3.98 -0.70 15.94
C THR A 144 5.50 -0.60 16.06
N SER A 145 6.24 -1.46 15.35
CA SER A 145 7.71 -1.41 15.36
C SER A 145 8.26 -0.26 14.53
N GLU A 146 7.62 0.04 13.40
CA GLU A 146 8.07 1.08 12.46
C GLU A 146 7.46 2.46 12.75
N MET A 147 6.29 2.51 13.40
CA MET A 147 5.52 3.74 13.58
C MET A 147 5.15 3.95 15.04
N ALA A 148 6.08 4.53 15.81
CA ALA A 148 5.91 4.79 17.24
C ALA A 148 4.71 5.70 17.59
N ILE A 149 4.17 6.43 16.60
CA ILE A 149 2.96 7.26 16.74
C ILE A 149 1.66 6.44 16.84
N ILE A 150 1.71 5.13 16.56
CA ILE A 150 0.59 4.21 16.74
C ILE A 150 0.66 3.66 18.18
N GLU A 151 -0.19 4.20 19.06
CA GLU A 151 -0.26 3.78 20.47
C GLU A 151 -1.12 2.54 20.67
N LYS A 152 -2.13 2.37 19.82
CA LYS A 152 -2.99 1.18 19.80
C LYS A 152 -3.29 0.76 18.37
N ILE A 153 -3.30 -0.54 18.14
CA ILE A 153 -3.65 -1.14 16.85
C ILE A 153 -4.57 -2.34 17.03
N GLN A 154 -5.47 -2.54 16.08
CA GLN A 154 -6.28 -3.74 15.96
C GLN A 154 -6.40 -4.12 14.48
N THR A 155 -6.14 -5.38 14.17
CA THR A 155 -6.31 -5.91 12.81
C THR A 155 -7.53 -6.83 12.76
N THR A 156 -8.38 -6.64 11.77
CA THR A 156 -9.49 -7.56 11.47
C THR A 156 -9.39 -8.02 10.02
N ILE A 157 -9.24 -9.33 9.84
CA ILE A 157 -9.26 -9.97 8.53
C ILE A 157 -10.59 -10.67 8.36
N ILE A 158 -11.23 -10.48 7.20
CA ILE A 158 -12.54 -11.05 6.90
C ILE A 158 -12.41 -11.86 5.62
N THR A 159 -12.83 -13.12 5.64
CA THR A 159 -12.96 -14.01 4.47
C THR A 159 -14.41 -14.45 4.24
N ASP A 160 -15.33 -14.05 5.12
CA ASP A 160 -16.78 -14.18 4.92
C ASP A 160 -17.26 -13.22 3.81
N GLU A 161 -17.67 -13.78 2.68
CA GLU A 161 -18.08 -13.02 1.50
C GLU A 161 -19.28 -12.09 1.77
N GLU A 162 -20.28 -12.56 2.51
CA GLU A 162 -21.48 -11.76 2.79
C GLU A 162 -21.17 -10.54 3.66
N LYS A 163 -20.25 -10.70 4.62
CA LYS A 163 -19.80 -9.61 5.47
C LYS A 163 -19.00 -8.59 4.67
N ILE A 164 -18.09 -9.05 3.80
CA ILE A 164 -17.33 -8.16 2.91
C ILE A 164 -18.28 -7.39 1.99
N ALA A 165 -19.25 -8.07 1.37
CA ALA A 165 -20.23 -7.44 0.50
C ALA A 165 -21.05 -6.32 1.18
N LYS A 166 -21.33 -6.46 2.49
CA LYS A 166 -22.03 -5.43 3.30
C LYS A 166 -21.14 -4.23 3.63
N LEU A 167 -19.83 -4.45 3.83
CA LEU A 167 -18.89 -3.41 4.24
C LEU A 167 -18.28 -2.65 3.05
N LEU A 168 -18.10 -3.33 1.91
CA LEU A 168 -17.46 -2.78 0.72
C LEU A 168 -18.04 -1.43 0.27
N PRO A 169 -19.38 -1.21 0.21
CA PRO A 169 -19.92 0.09 -0.16
C PRO A 169 -19.44 1.25 0.72
N GLN A 170 -19.24 0.99 2.02
CA GLN A 170 -18.75 2.02 2.95
C GLN A 170 -17.27 2.34 2.69
N ALA A 171 -16.45 1.31 2.44
CA ALA A 171 -15.05 1.50 2.07
C ALA A 171 -14.92 2.31 0.77
N LEU A 172 -15.73 2.01 -0.25
CA LEU A 172 -15.75 2.73 -1.52
C LEU A 172 -16.11 4.22 -1.34
N GLU A 173 -17.07 4.55 -0.47
CA GLU A 173 -17.40 5.96 -0.18
C GLU A 173 -16.26 6.69 0.54
N ILE A 174 -15.50 6.00 1.41
CA ILE A 174 -14.30 6.57 2.04
C ILE A 174 -13.24 6.87 0.99
N TYR A 175 -12.94 5.91 0.09
CA TYR A 175 -11.96 6.11 -0.98
C TYR A 175 -12.35 7.28 -1.87
N LYS A 176 -13.62 7.34 -2.28
CA LYS A 176 -14.16 8.42 -3.11
C LYS A 176 -14.07 9.78 -2.41
N ALA A 177 -14.29 9.84 -1.10
CA ALA A 177 -14.13 11.08 -0.33
C ALA A 177 -12.67 11.55 -0.31
N ARG A 178 -11.71 10.63 -0.14
CA ARG A 178 -10.27 10.92 -0.21
C ARG A 178 -9.88 11.44 -1.60
N ASP A 179 -10.35 10.78 -2.65
CA ASP A 179 -10.07 11.19 -4.03
C ASP A 179 -10.69 12.56 -4.37
N ASN A 180 -11.93 12.82 -3.96
CA ASN A 180 -12.59 14.11 -4.16
C ASN A 180 -11.87 15.26 -3.48
N ARG A 181 -11.28 15.02 -2.30
CA ARG A 181 -10.46 16.03 -1.61
C ARG A 181 -9.23 16.38 -2.42
N ALA A 182 -8.55 15.39 -3.02
CA ALA A 182 -7.37 15.63 -3.87
C ALA A 182 -7.68 16.55 -5.05
N LEU A 183 -8.88 16.45 -5.64
CA LEU A 183 -9.31 17.28 -6.79
C LEU A 183 -9.52 18.78 -6.47
N THR A 184 -9.48 19.18 -5.19
CA THR A 184 -9.69 20.57 -4.78
C THR A 184 -8.43 21.44 -4.81
N LEU A 185 -7.27 20.84 -5.07
CA LEU A 185 -5.96 21.49 -5.04
C LEU A 185 -5.30 21.40 -6.42
N ARG A 186 -4.67 22.49 -6.86
CA ARG A 186 -3.92 22.55 -8.12
C ARG A 186 -2.43 22.67 -7.90
N ASP A 187 -1.67 22.33 -8.93
CA ASP A 187 -0.23 22.50 -8.94
C ASP A 187 0.21 23.94 -8.62
N GLU A 188 -0.53 24.95 -9.10
CA GLU A 188 -0.23 26.37 -8.86
C GLU A 188 -0.47 26.81 -7.41
N ASP A 189 -1.30 26.08 -6.67
CA ASP A 189 -1.66 26.40 -5.28
C ASP A 189 -0.57 25.97 -4.28
N VAL A 190 0.45 25.23 -4.74
CA VAL A 190 1.49 24.65 -3.87
C VAL A 190 2.90 25.02 -4.33
N ASP A 191 3.83 25.11 -3.38
CA ASP A 191 5.26 25.32 -3.60
C ASP A 191 6.09 24.01 -3.50
N THR A 192 5.44 22.94 -3.07
CA THR A 192 6.06 21.65 -2.73
C THR A 192 5.29 20.53 -3.41
N PHE A 193 6.02 19.63 -4.08
CA PHE A 193 5.56 18.32 -4.53
C PHE A 193 6.13 17.23 -3.61
N TYR A 194 5.79 15.98 -3.88
CA TYR A 194 6.31 14.85 -3.13
C TYR A 194 6.95 13.82 -4.06
N GLY A 195 8.05 13.23 -3.62
CA GLY A 195 8.69 12.10 -4.27
C GLY A 195 8.36 10.81 -3.54
N CYS A 196 8.29 9.70 -4.27
CA CYS A 196 8.14 8.37 -3.70
C CYS A 196 9.10 7.39 -4.39
N VAL A 197 9.90 6.67 -3.59
CA VAL A 197 10.84 5.65 -4.06
C VAL A 197 10.50 4.23 -3.55
N LEU A 198 9.27 4.02 -3.07
CA LEU A 198 8.82 2.72 -2.56
C LEU A 198 9.09 1.57 -3.56
N CYS A 199 8.81 1.80 -4.84
CA CYS A 199 8.97 0.76 -5.86
C CYS A 199 10.42 0.52 -6.32
N GLN A 200 11.43 1.17 -5.72
CA GLN A 200 12.83 0.92 -6.07
C GLN A 200 13.33 -0.46 -5.66
N SER A 201 12.58 -1.18 -4.81
CA SER A 201 12.82 -2.59 -4.49
C SER A 201 12.84 -3.49 -5.73
N PHE A 202 12.05 -3.16 -6.77
CA PHE A 202 12.00 -3.90 -8.04
C PHE A 202 12.19 -3.04 -9.30
N ALA A 203 12.10 -1.72 -9.19
CA ALA A 203 12.37 -0.76 -10.27
C ALA A 203 13.42 0.28 -9.80
N PRO A 204 14.72 -0.07 -9.74
CA PRO A 204 15.73 0.68 -8.97
C PRO A 204 15.96 2.14 -9.39
N THR A 205 15.67 2.48 -10.65
CA THR A 205 15.84 3.84 -11.18
C THR A 205 14.52 4.62 -11.22
N HIS A 206 13.42 4.02 -10.78
CA HIS A 206 12.10 4.66 -10.77
C HIS A 206 11.95 5.59 -9.56
N ILE A 207 11.31 6.72 -9.79
CA ILE A 207 10.76 7.59 -8.75
C ILE A 207 9.39 8.06 -9.22
N SER A 208 8.45 8.17 -8.28
CA SER A 208 7.16 8.81 -8.49
C SER A 208 7.18 10.25 -7.99
N ILE A 209 6.93 11.20 -8.89
CA ILE A 209 6.67 12.60 -8.59
C ILE A 209 5.16 12.80 -8.46
N ILE A 210 4.75 13.25 -7.29
CA ILE A 210 3.36 13.38 -6.85
C ILE A 210 3.06 14.88 -6.70
N ALA A 211 2.09 15.34 -7.48
CA ALA A 211 1.62 16.71 -7.50
C ALA A 211 0.09 16.74 -7.32
N PRO A 212 -0.53 17.88 -6.97
CA PRO A 212 -1.99 17.96 -6.85
C PRO A 212 -2.73 17.49 -8.10
N ASP A 213 -2.27 17.88 -9.29
CA ASP A 213 -2.87 17.45 -10.56
C ASP A 213 -2.30 16.13 -11.10
N ARG A 214 -1.41 15.45 -10.36
CA ARG A 214 -0.77 14.18 -10.72
C ARG A 214 -0.56 13.27 -9.51
N ILE A 215 -1.51 12.37 -9.28
CA ILE A 215 -1.38 11.27 -8.31
C ILE A 215 -0.24 10.31 -8.70
N ALA A 216 0.33 9.59 -7.72
CA ALA A 216 1.24 8.48 -8.00
C ALA A 216 0.57 7.45 -8.93
N ASN A 217 1.35 6.85 -9.84
CA ASN A 217 0.82 5.89 -10.83
C ASN A 217 0.16 4.66 -10.20
N CYS A 218 0.53 4.29 -8.97
CA CYS A 218 -0.17 3.21 -8.26
C CYS A 218 -1.64 3.55 -7.99
N GLY A 219 -1.97 4.84 -7.79
CA GLY A 219 -3.29 5.34 -7.44
C GLY A 219 -3.58 5.43 -5.93
N ALA A 220 -2.65 4.99 -5.06
CA ALA A 220 -2.84 5.01 -3.60
C ALA A 220 -2.33 6.28 -2.92
N ILE A 221 -1.48 7.06 -3.58
CA ILE A 221 -0.77 8.18 -2.95
C ILE A 221 -1.02 9.45 -3.76
N ASN A 222 -1.89 10.31 -3.25
CA ASN A 222 -2.08 11.68 -3.73
C ASN A 222 -1.18 12.67 -3.00
N TRP A 223 -1.29 13.96 -3.34
CA TRP A 223 -0.46 15.02 -2.75
C TRP A 223 -0.64 15.15 -1.22
N PHE A 224 -1.87 15.01 -0.70
CA PHE A 224 -2.12 15.07 0.74
C PHE A 224 -1.49 13.88 1.47
N ASP A 225 -1.53 12.71 0.85
CA ASP A 225 -0.87 11.52 1.36
C ASP A 225 0.65 11.74 1.38
N GLY A 226 1.23 12.24 0.29
CA GLY A 226 2.65 12.60 0.23
C GLY A 226 3.09 13.54 1.36
N ARG A 227 2.27 14.56 1.63
CA ARG A 227 2.47 15.49 2.75
C ARG A 227 2.40 14.81 4.11
N ALA A 228 1.40 13.96 4.33
CA ALA A 228 1.24 13.25 5.59
C ALA A 228 2.41 12.28 5.82
N ALA A 229 2.79 11.50 4.81
CA ALA A 229 3.91 10.56 4.87
C ALA A 229 5.23 11.26 5.21
N ALA A 230 5.58 12.34 4.50
CA ALA A 230 6.82 13.08 4.75
C ALA A 230 6.86 13.77 6.13
N LYS A 231 5.69 14.03 6.74
CA LYS A 231 5.58 14.55 8.10
C LYS A 231 5.73 13.43 9.15
N ILE A 232 5.09 12.29 8.91
CA ILE A 232 5.08 11.14 9.81
C ILE A 232 6.44 10.45 9.85
N ASP A 233 7.07 10.27 8.69
CA ASP A 233 8.34 9.56 8.52
C ASP A 233 9.27 10.37 7.61
N PRO A 234 9.99 11.38 8.16
CA PRO A 234 10.82 12.29 7.37
C PRO A 234 12.00 11.62 6.65
N GLU A 235 12.50 10.50 7.19
CA GLU A 235 13.58 9.69 6.60
C GLU A 235 13.04 8.57 5.71
N GLY A 236 11.72 8.51 5.55
CA GLY A 236 11.00 7.50 4.80
C GLY A 236 11.16 7.61 3.28
N PRO A 237 10.55 6.66 2.55
CA PRO A 237 10.63 6.60 1.10
C PRO A 237 9.77 7.66 0.38
N ILE A 238 8.95 8.41 1.13
CA ILE A 238 8.12 9.51 0.62
C ILE A 238 8.63 10.81 1.23
N PHE A 239 9.00 11.77 0.40
CA PHE A 239 9.73 12.97 0.84
C PHE A 239 9.30 14.22 0.07
N ALA A 240 9.49 15.38 0.68
CA ALA A 240 9.15 16.67 0.08
C ALA A 240 10.13 17.07 -1.02
N ILE A 241 9.60 17.63 -2.11
CA ILE A 241 10.33 18.19 -3.23
C ILE A 241 9.95 19.67 -3.37
N PRO A 242 10.82 20.61 -2.99
CA PRO A 242 10.61 22.01 -3.35
C PRO A 242 10.53 22.15 -4.87
N LYS A 243 9.46 22.72 -5.42
CA LYS A 243 9.25 22.80 -6.88
C LYS A 243 10.41 23.51 -7.59
N GLY A 244 10.96 24.54 -6.97
CA GLY A 244 11.96 25.41 -7.60
C GLY A 244 11.35 26.20 -8.76
N LYS A 245 12.20 26.61 -9.72
CA LYS A 245 11.75 27.39 -10.88
C LYS A 245 10.91 26.54 -11.84
N LEU A 246 9.75 27.06 -12.24
CA LEU A 246 8.98 26.53 -13.37
C LEU A 246 9.73 26.80 -14.69
N ILE A 247 10.07 25.75 -15.42
CA ILE A 247 10.82 25.79 -16.69
C ILE A 247 9.85 25.78 -17.87
N ASP A 248 8.87 24.87 -17.86
CA ASP A 248 7.87 24.74 -18.92
C ASP A 248 6.46 24.51 -18.31
N PRO A 249 5.53 25.48 -18.40
CA PRO A 249 4.18 25.38 -17.85
C PRO A 249 3.29 24.37 -18.59
N ILE A 250 3.58 24.08 -19.87
CA ILE A 250 2.75 23.15 -20.67
C ILE A 250 3.17 21.72 -20.36
N LYS A 251 4.48 21.47 -20.28
CA LYS A 251 5.03 20.14 -20.01
C LYS A 251 5.06 19.81 -18.51
N GLY A 252 4.91 20.80 -17.64
CA GLY A 252 5.05 20.66 -16.19
C GLY A 252 6.49 20.35 -15.80
N GLU A 253 7.46 21.08 -16.36
CA GLU A 253 8.87 20.90 -16.03
C GLU A 253 9.31 21.89 -14.95
N TYR A 254 9.94 21.36 -13.90
CA TYR A 254 10.38 22.14 -12.74
C TYR A 254 11.83 21.81 -12.39
N GLU A 255 12.61 22.84 -12.08
CA GLU A 255 14.03 22.68 -11.74
C GLU A 255 14.25 21.78 -10.52
N GLY A 256 13.45 21.96 -9.46
CA GLY A 256 13.58 21.16 -8.24
C GLY A 256 13.22 19.70 -8.46
N VAL A 257 12.24 19.44 -9.32
CA VAL A 257 11.83 18.07 -9.69
C VAL A 257 12.92 17.39 -10.52
N ASN A 258 13.49 18.06 -11.52
CA ASN A 258 14.60 17.51 -12.33
C ASN A 258 15.82 17.14 -11.47
N LYS A 259 16.15 17.98 -10.49
CA LYS A 259 17.26 17.70 -9.55
C LYS A 259 17.00 16.40 -8.78
N VAL A 260 15.79 16.25 -8.22
CA VAL A 260 15.41 15.07 -7.46
C VAL A 260 15.35 13.82 -8.35
N GLU A 261 14.82 13.94 -9.57
CA GLU A 261 14.82 12.86 -10.56
C GLU A 261 16.24 12.33 -10.79
N TYR A 262 17.22 13.23 -10.98
CA TYR A 262 18.63 12.84 -11.15
C TYR A 262 19.20 12.14 -9.92
N GLU A 263 19.00 12.71 -8.73
CA GLU A 263 19.55 12.16 -7.48
C GLU A 263 18.94 10.79 -7.15
N LYS A 264 17.62 10.65 -7.30
CA LYS A 264 16.89 9.45 -6.87
C LYS A 264 16.81 8.36 -7.94
N SER A 265 17.02 8.69 -9.22
CA SER A 265 17.14 7.70 -10.30
C SER A 265 18.54 7.14 -10.48
N LEU A 266 19.46 7.33 -9.52
CA LEU A 266 20.87 6.93 -9.61
C LEU A 266 21.57 7.57 -10.82
N ALA A 267 21.31 8.84 -11.08
CA ALA A 267 21.82 9.61 -12.21
C ALA A 267 21.39 9.07 -13.61
N THR A 268 20.32 8.28 -13.68
CA THR A 268 19.82 7.69 -14.93
C THR A 268 19.01 8.69 -15.75
N TYR A 269 18.17 9.49 -15.09
CA TYR A 269 17.29 10.48 -15.72
C TYR A 269 17.55 11.86 -15.12
N ASP A 270 17.74 12.87 -15.95
CA ASP A 270 18.06 14.24 -15.53
C ASP A 270 16.86 15.20 -15.64
N ARG A 271 15.78 14.76 -16.29
CA ARG A 271 14.59 15.57 -16.57
C ARG A 271 13.34 14.70 -16.56
N VAL A 272 12.24 15.30 -16.10
CA VAL A 272 10.91 14.69 -16.18
C VAL A 272 9.85 15.73 -16.50
N TYR A 273 8.97 15.40 -17.45
CA TYR A 273 7.81 16.21 -17.79
C TYR A 273 6.56 15.60 -17.18
N LEU A 274 5.93 16.32 -16.24
CA LEU A 274 4.76 15.81 -15.53
C LEU A 274 3.52 15.68 -16.43
N TYR A 275 3.43 16.44 -17.53
CA TYR A 275 2.24 16.51 -18.39
C TYR A 275 2.51 16.16 -19.86
N SER A 276 3.58 15.40 -20.12
CA SER A 276 3.93 14.92 -21.46
C SER A 276 4.35 13.45 -21.43
N ALA A 277 3.90 12.67 -22.42
CA ALA A 277 4.32 11.29 -22.64
C ALA A 277 5.36 11.12 -23.77
N PHE A 278 5.66 12.17 -24.53
CA PHE A 278 6.47 12.06 -25.75
C PHE A 278 7.97 12.28 -25.53
N GLU A 279 8.30 13.24 -24.68
CA GLU A 279 9.66 13.62 -24.32
C GLU A 279 9.79 13.58 -22.80
N HIS A 280 10.90 13.05 -22.28
CA HIS A 280 11.18 12.90 -20.85
C HIS A 280 9.96 12.44 -20.02
N PRO A 281 9.27 11.35 -20.43
CA PRO A 281 8.09 10.91 -19.72
C PRO A 281 8.47 10.45 -18.32
N HIS A 282 7.56 10.66 -17.39
CA HIS A 282 7.66 10.08 -16.07
C HIS A 282 7.75 8.54 -16.16
N THR A 283 8.73 7.95 -15.48
CA THR A 283 8.94 6.49 -15.48
C THR A 283 7.77 5.73 -14.82
N SER A 284 7.68 4.42 -15.05
CA SER A 284 6.65 3.55 -14.45
C SER A 284 7.30 2.32 -13.82
N CYS A 285 6.74 1.87 -12.70
CA CYS A 285 7.30 0.76 -11.91
C CYS A 285 6.69 -0.61 -12.25
N GLY A 286 5.38 -0.70 -12.51
CA GLY A 286 4.68 -1.97 -12.81
C GLY A 286 3.18 -1.80 -12.98
#